data_AF-G2QJQ9-F1
#
_entry.id   AF-G2QJQ9-F1
#
_cell.length_a   1.000
_cell.length_b   1.000
_cell.length_c   1.000
_cell.angle_alpha   90.00
_cell.angle_beta   90.00
_cell.angle_gamma   90.00
#
_symmetry.space_group_name_H-M   'P 1'
#
loop_
_entity.id
_entity.type
_entity.pdbx_description
1 polymer ?
#
loop_
_entity_poly.entity_id
_entity_poly.type
_entity_poly.pdbx_seq_one_letter_code
_entity_poly.pdbx_strand_id
1 'polypeptide(L)'
;MQLQLLSALFLFGTGIQALPASAAQDQTTSISSSTCTTSSSSSSSTATPTPYDFTAGAVPSYPIHPSCNSTLRRQLERALDETVALAAHARDHILRWGVDSPFVQKYFGVLLASTAAPLGWYSRVVAADKGGMTFRCDDPDRNCETQDGWAGHWRGENATQETVICPLSFSKRRWLDSVCGLGYTVAGSPLNTFWATDLLHRVLHVPRISEGVVEHYAEDYEGVLELAATDPARSAIDSNTLQYFAIDVYAYDIAAPGVGCTGKPEKSEESD
;
A
#
# COMPACT_ATOMS: atom_id res chain seq x y z
N MET A 1 -22.80 9.15 -51.36
CA MET A 1 -22.00 8.34 -52.29
C MET A 1 -21.24 7.33 -51.44
N GLN A 2 -21.78 6.12 -51.33
CA GLN A 2 -21.21 4.98 -50.57
C GLN A 2 -20.05 4.36 -51.36
N LEU A 3 -18.94 4.02 -50.70
CA LEU A 3 -17.92 3.03 -51.13
C LEU A 3 -16.79 3.04 -50.08
N GLN A 4 -16.19 1.97 -49.56
CA GLN A 4 -16.42 0.53 -49.51
C GLN A 4 -15.53 0.03 -48.35
N LEU A 5 -16.01 -0.95 -47.57
CA LEU A 5 -15.22 -1.66 -46.57
C LEU A 5 -14.12 -2.51 -47.23
N LEU A 6 -12.93 -2.56 -46.62
CA LEU A 6 -11.95 -3.62 -46.85
C LEU A 6 -11.65 -4.31 -45.51
N SER A 7 -12.22 -5.51 -45.37
CA SER A 7 -11.87 -6.49 -44.36
C SER A 7 -10.56 -7.18 -44.75
N ALA A 8 -9.55 -7.15 -43.89
CA ALA A 8 -8.36 -7.99 -44.00
C ALA A 8 -8.40 -9.07 -42.91
N LEU A 9 -8.67 -10.30 -43.35
CA LEU A 9 -8.60 -11.52 -42.54
C LEU A 9 -7.13 -11.96 -42.47
N PHE A 10 -6.53 -11.97 -41.28
CA PHE A 10 -5.25 -12.64 -41.03
C PHE A 10 -5.49 -13.86 -40.14
N LEU A 11 -5.42 -15.04 -40.75
CA LEU A 11 -5.21 -16.34 -40.12
C LEU A 11 -3.70 -16.65 -40.10
N PHE A 12 -3.32 -17.65 -39.30
CA PHE A 12 -1.98 -18.23 -39.02
C PHE A 12 -1.41 -17.76 -37.67
N GLY A 13 -1.04 -18.61 -36.72
CA GLY A 13 -1.00 -20.08 -36.66
C GLY A 13 -0.52 -20.45 -35.26
N THR A 14 -1.09 -21.51 -34.68
CA THR A 14 -0.77 -22.00 -33.33
C THR A 14 0.57 -22.75 -33.34
N GLY A 15 1.52 -22.28 -32.52
CA GLY A 15 2.78 -22.96 -32.25
C GLY A 15 2.92 -23.27 -30.76
N ILE A 16 2.50 -24.47 -30.36
CA ILE A 16 2.79 -25.04 -29.04
C ILE A 16 4.10 -25.81 -29.17
N GLN A 17 5.17 -25.35 -28.51
CA GLN A 17 6.39 -26.14 -28.32
C GLN A 17 6.46 -26.57 -26.86
N ALA A 18 6.24 -27.87 -26.63
CA ALA A 18 6.52 -28.54 -25.37
C ALA A 18 8.01 -28.90 -25.31
N LEU A 19 8.66 -28.53 -24.21
CA LEU A 19 10.04 -28.93 -23.87
C LEU A 19 10.03 -30.34 -23.28
N PRO A 20 10.94 -31.25 -23.67
CA PRO A 20 11.06 -32.56 -23.04
C PRO A 20 11.86 -32.47 -21.73
N ALA A 21 11.33 -33.12 -20.70
CA ALA A 21 12.02 -33.42 -19.45
C ALA A 21 13.06 -34.54 -19.71
N SER A 22 14.34 -34.29 -19.41
CA SER A 22 15.36 -35.33 -19.36
C SER A 22 15.44 -35.94 -17.97
N ALA A 23 15.04 -37.21 -17.88
CA ALA A 23 15.30 -38.09 -16.74
C ALA A 23 16.77 -38.53 -16.80
N ALA A 24 17.53 -38.25 -15.73
CA ALA A 24 18.88 -38.78 -15.55
C ALA A 24 18.76 -40.20 -14.98
N GLN A 25 19.27 -41.17 -15.74
CA GLN A 25 19.36 -42.57 -15.33
C GLN A 25 20.55 -42.79 -14.38
N ASP A 26 20.23 -43.51 -13.32
CA ASP A 26 21.10 -44.13 -12.34
C ASP A 26 22.02 -45.17 -13.03
N GLN A 27 23.33 -44.99 -12.93
CA GLN A 27 24.31 -46.03 -13.27
C GLN A 27 25.22 -46.29 -12.08
N THR A 28 24.83 -47.32 -11.36
CA THR A 28 25.64 -48.07 -10.41
C THR A 28 26.79 -48.75 -11.17
N THR A 29 28.03 -48.38 -10.85
CA THR A 29 29.21 -49.18 -11.19
C THR A 29 30.05 -49.40 -9.94
N SER A 30 30.10 -50.67 -9.56
CA SER A 30 30.93 -51.23 -8.50
C SER A 30 32.32 -51.58 -9.04
N ILE A 31 33.30 -51.54 -8.15
CA ILE A 31 34.55 -52.33 -8.05
C ILE A 31 35.83 -51.47 -8.06
N SER A 32 36.42 -51.28 -6.88
CA SER A 32 37.75 -51.84 -6.55
C SER A 32 38.21 -51.38 -5.17
N SER A 33 38.23 -52.31 -4.24
CA SER A 33 38.75 -52.18 -2.89
C SER A 33 40.27 -51.97 -2.94
N SER A 34 40.70 -50.71 -2.80
CA SER A 34 42.10 -50.39 -2.49
C SER A 34 42.19 -49.98 -1.03
N THR A 35 42.86 -50.82 -0.25
CA THR A 35 43.15 -50.60 1.17
C THR A 35 44.14 -49.45 1.30
N CYS A 36 43.62 -48.24 1.57
CA CYS A 36 44.43 -47.08 1.91
C CYS A 36 44.41 -46.88 3.43
N THR A 37 45.61 -46.91 3.98
CA THR A 37 45.99 -46.65 5.38
C THR A 37 45.20 -45.48 5.98
N THR A 38 44.43 -45.77 7.04
CA THR A 38 43.71 -44.77 7.85
C THR A 38 44.70 -43.82 8.51
N SER A 39 44.95 -42.70 7.83
CA SER A 39 45.56 -41.52 8.45
C SER A 39 44.42 -40.74 9.09
N SER A 40 44.38 -40.77 10.42
CA SER A 40 43.49 -40.00 11.29
C SER A 40 43.70 -38.51 11.03
N SER A 41 43.05 -38.01 9.99
CA SER A 41 43.01 -36.59 9.67
C SER A 41 42.04 -35.98 10.65
N SER A 42 42.58 -35.33 11.67
CA SER A 42 41.84 -34.43 12.54
C SER A 42 41.06 -33.46 11.66
N SER A 43 39.76 -33.72 11.50
CA SER A 43 38.84 -32.85 10.79
C SER A 43 38.79 -31.55 11.57
N SER A 44 39.66 -30.62 11.21
CA SER A 44 39.50 -29.21 11.52
C SER A 44 38.12 -28.85 11.00
N SER A 45 37.17 -28.70 11.91
CA SER A 45 35.84 -28.18 11.62
C SER A 45 36.03 -26.76 11.12
N THR A 46 36.27 -26.61 9.82
CA THR A 46 36.19 -25.32 9.16
C THR A 46 34.77 -24.85 9.39
N ALA A 47 34.61 -23.83 10.23
CA ALA A 47 33.30 -23.24 10.48
C ALA A 47 32.74 -22.81 9.12
N THR A 48 31.68 -23.47 8.68
CA THR A 48 30.97 -23.05 7.48
C THR A 48 30.48 -21.63 7.74
N PRO A 49 30.78 -20.65 6.86
CA PRO A 49 30.29 -19.30 7.04
C PRO A 49 28.76 -19.34 7.05
N THR A 50 28.15 -18.80 8.10
CA THR A 50 26.70 -18.63 8.16
C THR A 50 26.28 -17.75 6.98
N PRO A 51 25.38 -18.20 6.10
CA PRO A 51 24.88 -17.37 5.01
C PRO A 51 24.29 -16.07 5.55
N TYR A 52 24.53 -14.95 4.85
CA TYR A 52 23.90 -13.68 5.18
C TYR A 52 22.39 -13.78 4.92
N ASP A 53 21.59 -13.53 5.96
CA ASP A 53 20.14 -13.42 5.88
C ASP A 53 19.74 -11.95 5.90
N PHE A 54 19.34 -11.42 4.73
CA PHE A 54 18.90 -10.02 4.60
C PHE A 54 17.55 -9.74 5.29
N THR A 55 16.81 -10.79 5.69
CA THR A 55 15.52 -10.69 6.37
C THR A 55 15.63 -10.77 7.88
N ALA A 56 16.82 -11.05 8.41
CA ALA A 56 17.05 -11.18 9.84
C ALA A 56 16.61 -9.92 10.59
N GLY A 57 15.59 -10.05 11.46
CA GLY A 57 15.04 -8.95 12.26
C GLY A 57 14.01 -8.06 11.55
N ALA A 58 13.70 -8.32 10.27
CA ALA A 58 12.67 -7.56 9.56
C ALA A 58 11.27 -7.84 10.14
N VAL A 59 10.46 -6.79 10.26
CA VAL A 59 9.08 -6.85 10.74
C VAL A 59 8.15 -6.53 9.57
N PRO A 60 7.51 -7.53 8.94
CA PRO A 60 6.75 -7.32 7.71
C PRO A 60 5.35 -6.74 7.96
N SER A 61 4.78 -6.91 9.16
CA SER A 61 3.45 -6.44 9.54
C SER A 61 3.51 -5.24 10.48
N TYR A 62 2.45 -4.43 10.48
CA TYR A 62 2.36 -3.27 11.36
C TYR A 62 2.21 -3.72 12.83
N PRO A 63 3.14 -3.37 13.74
CA PRO A 63 3.04 -3.78 15.12
C PRO A 63 1.85 -3.11 15.83
N ILE A 64 1.16 -3.87 16.68
CA ILE A 64 0.07 -3.38 17.51
C ILE A 64 0.49 -3.56 18.97
N HIS A 65 0.34 -2.52 19.77
CA HIS A 65 0.70 -2.47 21.16
C HIS A 65 -0.28 -3.32 22.02
N PRO A 66 0.18 -3.93 23.14
CA PRO A 66 -0.68 -4.72 24.03
C PRO A 66 -1.84 -3.94 24.68
N SER A 67 -1.87 -2.61 24.60
CA SER A 67 -3.00 -1.80 25.06
C SER A 67 -4.28 -2.06 24.26
N CYS A 68 -4.17 -2.60 23.04
CA CYS A 68 -5.32 -3.09 22.29
C CYS A 68 -5.76 -4.46 22.82
N ASN A 69 -6.93 -4.51 23.46
CA ASN A 69 -7.55 -5.77 23.87
C ASN A 69 -7.82 -6.69 22.66
N SER A 70 -8.16 -7.96 22.90
CA SER A 70 -8.29 -8.96 21.82
C SER A 70 -9.28 -8.55 20.70
N THR A 71 -10.35 -7.84 21.03
CA THR A 71 -11.36 -7.39 20.06
C THR A 71 -10.87 -6.19 19.24
N LEU A 72 -10.23 -5.21 19.89
CA LEU A 72 -9.66 -4.06 19.19
C LEU A 72 -8.51 -4.49 18.28
N ARG A 73 -7.65 -5.38 18.78
CA ARG A 73 -6.55 -5.98 18.02
C ARG A 73 -7.03 -6.64 16.74
N ARG A 74 -8.02 -7.54 16.80
CA ARG A 74 -8.55 -8.22 15.59
C ARG A 74 -9.09 -7.25 14.55
N GLN A 75 -9.79 -6.20 14.99
CA GLN A 75 -10.31 -5.18 14.08
C GLN A 75 -9.18 -4.39 13.43
N LEU A 76 -8.16 -4.02 14.23
CA LEU A 76 -7.02 -3.26 13.75
C LEU A 76 -6.11 -4.08 12.83
N GLU A 77 -5.93 -5.38 13.10
CA GLU A 77 -5.22 -6.30 12.20
C GLU A 77 -5.92 -6.34 10.83
N ARG A 78 -7.24 -6.56 10.79
CA ARG A 78 -8.01 -6.48 9.53
C ARG A 78 -7.86 -5.11 8.85
N ALA A 79 -7.98 -4.03 9.62
CA ALA A 79 -7.89 -2.68 9.09
C ALA A 79 -6.52 -2.41 8.44
N LEU A 80 -5.43 -2.87 9.07
CA LEU A 80 -4.07 -2.74 8.55
C LEU A 80 -3.85 -3.62 7.31
N ASP A 81 -4.43 -4.82 7.27
CA ASP A 81 -4.42 -5.66 6.07
C ASP A 81 -5.16 -4.99 4.90
N GLU A 82 -6.32 -4.38 5.17
CA GLU A 82 -7.07 -3.58 4.18
C GLU A 82 -6.28 -2.33 3.73
N THR A 83 -5.54 -1.65 4.62
CA THR A 83 -4.63 -0.56 4.24
C THR A 83 -3.52 -1.03 3.32
N VAL A 84 -2.91 -2.18 3.59
CA VAL A 84 -1.89 -2.77 2.72
C VAL A 84 -2.49 -3.13 1.37
N ALA A 85 -3.70 -3.72 1.34
CA ALA A 85 -4.40 -4.05 0.10
C ALA A 85 -4.72 -2.79 -0.73
N LEU A 86 -5.21 -1.73 -0.09
CA LEU A 86 -5.49 -0.45 -0.74
C LEU A 86 -4.23 0.18 -1.34
N ALA A 87 -3.14 0.24 -0.56
CA ALA A 87 -1.87 0.79 -1.03
C ALA A 87 -1.23 -0.08 -2.12
N ALA A 88 -1.31 -1.41 -2.02
CA ALA A 88 -0.83 -2.32 -3.05
C ALA A 88 -1.59 -2.12 -4.36
N HIS A 89 -2.91 -1.96 -4.31
CA HIS A 89 -3.72 -1.67 -5.49
C HIS A 89 -3.34 -0.34 -6.12
N ALA A 90 -3.18 0.72 -5.33
CA ALA A 90 -2.74 2.03 -5.81
C ALA A 90 -1.35 1.97 -6.48
N ARG A 91 -0.39 1.28 -5.86
CA ARG A 91 0.94 0.99 -6.42
C ARG A 91 0.82 0.27 -7.77
N ASP A 92 0.02 -0.77 -7.84
CA ASP A 92 -0.10 -1.61 -9.02
C ASP A 92 -0.84 -0.89 -10.16
N HIS A 93 -1.80 -0.02 -9.85
CA HIS A 93 -2.43 0.89 -10.80
C HIS A 93 -1.38 1.83 -11.45
N ILE A 94 -0.51 2.43 -10.63
CA ILE A 94 0.58 3.29 -11.11
C ILE A 94 1.56 2.50 -11.98
N LEU A 95 1.94 1.27 -11.58
CA LEU A 95 2.85 0.43 -12.37
C LEU A 95 2.25 0.04 -13.72
N ARG A 96 0.94 -0.21 -13.75
CA ARG A 96 0.24 -0.63 -14.96
C ARG A 96 0.08 0.48 -15.98
N TRP A 97 -0.29 1.69 -15.53
CA TRP A 97 -0.73 2.77 -16.41
C TRP A 97 0.24 3.96 -16.45
N GLY A 98 1.08 4.12 -15.43
CA GLY A 98 2.02 5.23 -15.34
C GLY A 98 1.35 6.59 -15.47
N VAL A 99 2.01 7.50 -16.18
CA VAL A 99 1.53 8.86 -16.45
C VAL A 99 0.32 8.92 -17.40
N ASP A 100 -0.01 7.81 -18.07
CA ASP A 100 -1.15 7.75 -18.99
C ASP A 100 -2.48 7.50 -18.25
N SER A 101 -2.43 7.16 -16.96
CA SER A 101 -3.65 7.01 -16.16
C SER A 101 -4.36 8.36 -15.98
N PRO A 102 -5.66 8.45 -16.29
CA PRO A 102 -6.46 9.63 -15.97
C PRO A 102 -6.49 9.93 -14.45
N PHE A 103 -6.39 8.90 -13.60
CA PHE A 103 -6.31 9.09 -12.15
C PHE A 103 -4.96 9.64 -11.72
N VAL A 104 -3.86 9.19 -12.33
CA VAL A 104 -2.53 9.74 -12.04
C VAL A 104 -2.46 11.21 -12.46
N GLN A 105 -2.95 11.54 -13.65
CA GLN A 105 -3.02 12.93 -14.11
C GLN A 105 -3.91 13.81 -13.24
N LYS A 106 -5.06 13.28 -12.81
CA LYS A 106 -6.01 13.96 -11.94
C LYS A 106 -5.42 14.30 -10.58
N TYR A 107 -4.76 13.34 -9.94
CA TYR A 107 -4.31 13.50 -8.57
C TYR A 107 -2.88 13.98 -8.43
N PHE A 108 -2.00 13.70 -9.39
CA PHE A 108 -0.58 14.08 -9.31
C PHE A 108 -0.17 15.08 -10.39
N GLY A 109 -1.09 15.47 -11.27
CA GLY A 109 -0.88 16.49 -12.30
C GLY A 109 -0.38 15.94 -13.63
N VAL A 110 -0.78 16.60 -14.73
CA VAL A 110 -0.33 16.27 -16.10
C VAL A 110 1.13 16.61 -16.35
N LEU A 111 1.71 17.50 -15.53
CA LEU A 111 3.11 17.90 -15.59
C LEU A 111 4.01 17.09 -14.65
N LEU A 112 3.49 16.01 -14.05
CA LEU A 112 4.29 15.13 -13.19
C LEU A 112 5.43 14.50 -14.00
N ALA A 113 6.67 14.81 -13.63
CA ALA A 113 7.85 14.32 -14.33
C ALA A 113 8.04 12.80 -14.20
N SER A 114 7.61 12.21 -13.08
CA SER A 114 7.75 10.77 -12.81
C SER A 114 6.75 10.31 -11.76
N THR A 115 6.21 9.10 -11.96
CA THR A 115 5.37 8.43 -10.95
C THR A 115 6.18 7.75 -9.85
N ALA A 116 7.52 7.82 -9.89
CA ALA A 116 8.39 7.13 -8.93
C ALA A 116 8.13 7.54 -7.48
N ALA A 117 7.82 8.81 -7.22
CA ALA A 117 7.51 9.30 -5.87
C ALA A 117 6.23 8.67 -5.29
N PRO A 118 5.03 8.84 -5.88
CA PRO A 118 3.82 8.21 -5.32
C PRO A 118 3.93 6.68 -5.33
N LEU A 119 4.54 6.09 -6.36
CA LEU A 119 4.83 4.65 -6.40
C LEU A 119 5.69 4.19 -5.22
N GLY A 120 6.73 4.96 -4.89
CA GLY A 120 7.64 4.70 -3.78
C GLY A 120 6.90 4.71 -2.45
N TRP A 121 6.05 5.70 -2.20
CA TRP A 121 5.31 5.82 -0.95
C TRP A 121 4.35 4.64 -0.73
N TYR A 122 3.57 4.25 -1.74
CA TYR A 122 2.75 3.04 -1.63
C TYR A 122 3.59 1.77 -1.46
N SER A 123 4.72 1.67 -2.15
CA SER A 123 5.64 0.53 -2.01
C SER A 123 6.18 0.43 -0.58
N ARG A 124 6.46 1.56 0.08
CA ARG A 124 6.88 1.56 1.48
C ARG A 124 5.76 1.14 2.42
N VAL A 125 4.55 1.63 2.23
CA VAL A 125 3.37 1.20 3.00
C VAL A 125 3.17 -0.32 2.92
N VAL A 126 3.37 -0.90 1.74
CA VAL A 126 3.22 -2.33 1.51
C VAL A 126 4.40 -3.13 2.09
N ALA A 127 5.63 -2.77 1.71
CA ALA A 127 6.78 -3.68 1.80
C ALA A 127 7.94 -3.18 2.66
N ALA A 128 7.93 -1.94 3.16
CA ALA A 128 8.98 -1.50 4.08
C ALA A 128 8.97 -2.34 5.37
N ASP A 129 10.13 -2.42 6.01
CA ASP A 129 10.26 -2.95 7.36
C ASP A 129 9.55 -2.02 8.34
N LYS A 130 8.56 -2.55 9.06
CA LYS A 130 7.69 -1.84 9.99
C LYS A 130 8.22 -1.91 11.42
N GLY A 131 9.44 -2.43 11.60
CA GLY A 131 10.11 -2.47 12.89
C GLY A 131 10.24 -1.08 13.51
N GLY A 132 10.01 -0.99 14.82
CA GLY A 132 10.13 0.24 15.59
C GLY A 132 8.91 1.14 15.57
N MET A 133 7.91 0.90 14.71
CA MET A 133 6.62 1.59 14.75
C MET A 133 5.57 0.79 15.53
N THR A 134 4.53 1.45 16.04
CA THR A 134 3.41 0.72 16.67
C THR A 134 2.10 1.51 16.62
N PHE A 135 1.01 0.77 16.51
CA PHE A 135 -0.34 1.27 16.77
C PHE A 135 -0.77 0.96 18.20
N ARG A 136 -1.47 1.89 18.83
CA ARG A 136 -1.86 1.83 20.25
C ARG A 136 -3.34 2.08 20.42
N CYS A 137 -3.94 1.47 21.45
CA CYS A 137 -5.33 1.74 21.83
C CYS A 137 -5.44 2.44 23.20
N ASP A 138 -4.32 2.58 23.91
CA ASP A 138 -4.17 3.56 24.98
C ASP A 138 -3.83 4.92 24.36
N ASP A 139 -4.13 5.98 25.08
CA ASP A 139 -3.88 7.36 24.66
C ASP A 139 -3.02 8.07 25.72
N PRO A 140 -1.69 7.93 25.66
CA PRO A 140 -0.79 8.57 26.61
C PRO A 140 -0.86 10.10 26.58
N ASP A 141 -1.27 10.67 25.44
CA ASP A 141 -1.29 12.12 25.21
C ASP A 141 -2.65 12.75 25.56
N ARG A 142 -3.68 11.92 25.83
CA ARG A 142 -5.07 12.31 26.16
C ARG A 142 -5.78 13.09 25.07
N ASN A 143 -5.32 13.01 23.82
CA ASN A 143 -5.92 13.71 22.70
C ASN A 143 -7.27 13.12 22.29
N CYS A 144 -7.50 11.81 22.49
CA CYS A 144 -8.80 11.17 22.25
C CYS A 144 -9.90 11.71 23.16
N GLU A 145 -9.56 12.15 24.38
CA GLU A 145 -10.52 12.71 25.35
C GLU A 145 -10.66 14.23 25.19
N THR A 146 -9.59 14.92 24.80
CA THR A 146 -9.55 16.39 24.80
C THR A 146 -9.85 17.03 23.44
N GLN A 147 -9.73 16.27 22.35
CA GLN A 147 -9.98 16.76 20.99
C GLN A 147 -11.28 16.16 20.47
N ASP A 148 -12.33 16.98 20.41
CA ASP A 148 -13.64 16.51 20.00
C ASP A 148 -13.62 15.99 18.55
N GLY A 149 -14.28 14.86 18.33
CA GLY A 149 -14.32 14.18 17.04
C GLY A 149 -13.03 13.47 16.60
N TRP A 150 -11.94 13.51 17.37
CA TRP A 150 -10.71 12.80 17.02
C TRP A 150 -10.91 11.28 17.13
N ALA A 151 -10.70 10.59 16.02
CA ALA A 151 -10.75 9.13 15.96
C ALA A 151 -9.36 8.49 16.14
N GLY A 152 -8.32 9.30 16.31
CA GLY A 152 -6.94 8.88 16.56
C GLY A 152 -5.96 9.91 16.04
N HIS A 153 -4.69 9.72 16.37
CA HIS A 153 -3.66 10.69 16.05
C HIS A 153 -2.27 10.04 15.99
N TRP A 154 -1.36 10.68 15.28
CA TRP A 154 0.07 10.44 15.43
C TRP A 154 0.58 11.14 16.70
N ARG A 155 1.54 10.53 17.41
CA ARG A 155 2.03 11.08 18.68
C ARG A 155 3.07 12.21 18.51
N GLY A 156 3.48 12.52 17.28
CA GLY A 156 4.39 13.64 17.00
C GLY A 156 5.72 13.50 17.76
N GLU A 157 6.19 14.60 18.33
CA GLU A 157 7.45 14.66 19.08
C GLU A 157 7.46 13.78 20.33
N ASN A 158 6.29 13.46 20.92
CA ASN A 158 6.22 12.60 22.11
C ASN A 158 6.65 11.16 21.82
N ALA A 159 6.33 10.66 20.62
CA ALA A 159 6.78 9.36 20.11
C ALA A 159 6.54 9.25 18.60
N THR A 160 7.52 9.66 17.80
CA THR A 160 7.38 9.80 16.33
C THR A 160 7.05 8.50 15.59
N GLN A 161 7.26 7.35 16.22
CA GLN A 161 6.98 6.04 15.62
C GLN A 161 5.64 5.44 16.07
N GLU A 162 4.83 6.20 16.81
CA GLU A 162 3.59 5.69 17.41
C GLU A 162 2.35 6.41 16.90
N THR A 163 1.29 5.63 16.67
CA THR A 163 -0.05 6.13 16.34
C THR A 163 -1.05 5.60 17.35
N VAL A 164 -1.93 6.47 17.83
CA VAL A 164 -3.04 6.15 18.73
C VAL A 164 -4.33 5.97 17.93
N ILE A 165 -5.06 4.90 18.19
CA ILE A 165 -6.42 4.65 17.69
C ILE A 165 -7.42 4.97 18.82
N CYS A 166 -8.22 6.02 18.65
CA CYS A 166 -9.24 6.37 19.64
C CYS A 166 -10.47 5.46 19.52
N PRO A 167 -11.29 5.31 20.59
CA PRO A 167 -12.52 4.53 20.57
C PRO A 167 -13.47 4.86 19.41
N LEU A 168 -13.54 6.13 19.00
CA LEU A 168 -14.39 6.60 17.90
C LEU A 168 -14.06 5.93 16.55
N SER A 169 -12.83 5.51 16.31
CA SER A 169 -12.51 4.77 15.07
C SER A 169 -13.30 3.46 14.98
N PHE A 170 -13.41 2.73 16.09
CA PHE A 170 -14.07 1.42 16.12
C PHE A 170 -15.59 1.48 15.96
N SER A 171 -16.21 2.65 16.09
CA SER A 171 -17.64 2.83 15.86
C SER A 171 -17.98 3.53 14.55
N LYS A 172 -17.07 4.34 14.00
CA LYS A 172 -17.34 5.20 12.83
C LYS A 172 -16.76 4.68 11.52
N ARG A 173 -15.62 3.98 11.56
CA ARG A 173 -14.91 3.55 10.35
C ARG A 173 -15.63 2.39 9.66
N ARG A 174 -15.68 2.44 8.33
CA ARG A 174 -16.23 1.40 7.46
C ARG A 174 -15.12 0.52 6.90
N TRP A 175 -15.49 -0.66 6.40
CA TRP A 175 -14.60 -1.60 5.72
C TRP A 175 -14.56 -1.35 4.21
N LEU A 176 -13.48 -1.73 3.54
CA LEU A 176 -13.32 -1.54 2.08
C LEU A 176 -14.40 -2.25 1.24
N ASP A 177 -15.01 -3.31 1.78
CA ASP A 177 -16.12 -4.03 1.13
C ASP A 177 -17.39 -3.18 0.94
N SER A 178 -17.45 -2.00 1.56
CA SER A 178 -18.57 -1.06 1.46
C SER A 178 -18.25 0.21 0.66
N VAL A 179 -17.08 0.29 0.01
CA VAL A 179 -16.74 1.39 -0.91
C VAL A 179 -17.78 1.47 -2.03
N CYS A 180 -18.17 2.69 -2.39
CA CYS A 180 -19.30 3.00 -3.30
C CYS A 180 -20.69 2.57 -2.83
N GLY A 181 -20.80 1.96 -1.64
CA GLY A 181 -22.07 1.67 -0.98
C GLY A 181 -22.51 2.79 -0.05
N LEU A 182 -23.78 2.71 0.40
CA LEU A 182 -24.31 3.52 1.50
C LEU A 182 -24.13 5.04 1.30
N GLY A 183 -24.25 5.50 0.05
CA GLY A 183 -24.14 6.92 -0.33
C GLY A 183 -22.72 7.49 -0.30
N TYR A 184 -21.68 6.66 -0.10
CA TYR A 184 -20.30 7.14 -0.16
C TYR A 184 -19.92 7.59 -1.56
N THR A 185 -19.29 8.76 -1.66
CA THR A 185 -18.53 9.17 -2.84
C THR A 185 -17.17 9.69 -2.42
N VAL A 186 -16.16 9.53 -3.26
CA VAL A 186 -14.79 9.95 -2.93
C VAL A 186 -14.71 11.44 -2.64
N ALA A 187 -15.36 12.26 -3.46
CA ALA A 187 -15.34 13.72 -3.35
C ALA A 187 -16.27 14.27 -2.26
N GLY A 188 -17.38 13.60 -1.98
CA GLY A 188 -18.44 14.06 -1.07
C GLY A 188 -18.44 13.35 0.28
N SER A 189 -17.33 12.74 0.70
CA SER A 189 -17.27 12.05 1.98
C SER A 189 -15.90 12.24 2.66
N PRO A 190 -15.83 12.25 4.00
CA PRO A 190 -14.56 12.38 4.70
C PRO A 190 -13.56 11.31 4.28
N LEU A 191 -12.29 11.70 4.04
CA LEU A 191 -11.21 10.78 3.67
C LEU A 191 -11.08 9.61 4.64
N ASN A 192 -11.32 9.87 5.92
CA ASN A 192 -11.22 8.89 6.97
C ASN A 192 -12.49 8.01 7.13
N THR A 193 -13.40 7.99 6.15
CA THR A 193 -14.62 7.15 6.22
C THR A 193 -14.28 5.66 6.38
N PHE A 194 -13.26 5.17 5.68
CA PHE A 194 -12.81 3.79 5.75
C PHE A 194 -11.61 3.63 6.68
N TRP A 195 -11.51 2.48 7.32
CA TRP A 195 -10.32 2.09 8.07
C TRP A 195 -9.05 2.20 7.22
N ALA A 196 -9.11 1.66 6.00
CA ALA A 196 -7.95 1.58 5.12
C ALA A 196 -7.35 2.95 4.77
N THR A 197 -8.20 3.95 4.48
CA THR A 197 -7.78 5.31 4.13
C THR A 197 -7.30 6.08 5.36
N ASP A 198 -8.01 5.99 6.49
CA ASP A 198 -7.58 6.61 7.75
C ASP A 198 -6.22 6.08 8.23
N LEU A 199 -5.99 4.78 8.13
CA LEU A 199 -4.71 4.18 8.50
C LEU A 199 -3.62 4.47 7.47
N LEU A 200 -3.95 4.56 6.18
CA LEU A 200 -3.00 5.01 5.15
C LEU A 200 -2.42 6.39 5.48
N HIS A 201 -3.28 7.34 5.86
CA HIS A 201 -2.84 8.65 6.34
C HIS A 201 -1.88 8.54 7.53
N ARG A 202 -2.27 7.78 8.55
CA ARG A 202 -1.51 7.68 9.79
C ARG A 202 -0.15 7.04 9.60
N VAL A 203 -0.03 6.00 8.75
CA VAL A 203 1.27 5.43 8.44
C VAL A 203 2.15 6.42 7.68
N LEU A 204 1.58 7.29 6.85
CA LEU A 204 2.32 8.35 6.15
C LEU A 204 2.82 9.46 7.09
N HIS A 205 2.25 9.62 8.28
CA HIS A 205 2.84 10.47 9.31
C HIS A 205 4.06 9.84 10.01
N VAL A 206 4.21 8.52 9.95
CA VAL A 206 5.28 7.84 10.69
C VAL A 206 6.59 7.85 9.88
N PRO A 207 7.69 8.42 10.39
CA PRO A 207 8.95 8.55 9.63
C PRO A 207 9.55 7.21 9.17
N ARG A 208 9.23 6.09 9.84
CA ARG A 208 9.62 4.76 9.34
C ARG A 208 9.11 4.51 7.93
N ILE A 209 7.91 5.01 7.60
CA ILE A 209 7.27 4.84 6.30
C ILE A 209 7.47 6.06 5.41
N SER A 210 7.35 7.28 5.91
CA SER A 210 7.40 8.48 5.07
C SER A 210 8.76 9.17 5.00
N GLU A 211 9.73 8.74 5.80
CA GLU A 211 11.05 9.37 5.92
C GLU A 211 10.98 10.86 6.33
N GLY A 212 9.84 11.30 6.87
CA GLY A 212 9.58 12.71 7.18
C GLY A 212 9.38 13.59 5.93
N VAL A 213 9.07 13.01 4.77
CA VAL A 213 8.90 13.73 3.50
C VAL A 213 7.43 13.95 3.15
N VAL A 214 6.55 13.00 3.52
CA VAL A 214 5.12 13.09 3.22
C VAL A 214 4.44 13.98 4.27
N GLU A 215 3.79 15.05 3.83
CA GLU A 215 3.17 16.07 4.69
C GLU A 215 1.75 16.42 4.20
N HIS A 216 1.13 17.46 4.78
CA HIS A 216 -0.16 18.01 4.38
C HIS A 216 0.07 19.33 3.64
N TYR A 217 -0.14 19.31 2.32
CA TYR A 217 -0.09 20.47 1.45
C TYR A 217 -1.49 20.88 0.98
N ALA A 218 -2.45 19.95 0.99
CA ALA A 218 -3.86 20.20 0.74
C ALA A 218 -4.74 19.45 1.75
N GLU A 219 -5.89 20.02 2.11
CA GLU A 219 -6.74 19.51 3.20
C GLU A 219 -7.95 18.71 2.71
N ASP A 220 -8.48 19.01 1.52
CA ASP A 220 -9.71 18.43 1.00
C ASP A 220 -9.62 18.01 -0.47
N TYR A 221 -10.73 17.49 -1.01
CA TYR A 221 -10.80 16.97 -2.37
C TYR A 221 -10.50 18.03 -3.42
N GLU A 222 -10.98 19.26 -3.25
CA GLU A 222 -10.73 20.33 -4.24
C GLU A 222 -9.28 20.81 -4.14
N GLY A 223 -8.77 20.96 -2.91
CA GLY A 223 -7.40 21.34 -2.63
C GLY A 223 -6.38 20.37 -3.24
N VAL A 224 -6.62 19.05 -3.20
CA VAL A 224 -5.67 18.09 -3.83
C VAL A 224 -5.67 18.19 -5.35
N LEU A 225 -6.81 18.54 -5.97
CA LEU A 225 -6.87 18.75 -7.42
C LEU A 225 -6.20 20.06 -7.83
N GLU A 226 -6.36 21.12 -7.03
CA GLU A 226 -5.63 22.38 -7.22
C GLU A 226 -4.13 22.18 -7.06
N LEU A 227 -3.70 21.44 -6.02
CA LEU A 227 -2.30 21.12 -5.78
C LEU A 227 -1.71 20.31 -6.95
N ALA A 228 -2.44 19.33 -7.48
CA ALA A 228 -2.03 18.57 -8.66
C ALA A 228 -1.83 19.46 -9.90
N ALA A 229 -2.65 20.50 -10.06
CA ALA A 229 -2.56 21.43 -11.19
C ALA A 229 -1.41 22.45 -11.04
N THR A 230 -1.11 22.86 -9.81
CA THR A 230 -0.19 23.98 -9.53
C THR A 230 1.20 23.54 -9.07
N ASP A 231 1.29 22.46 -8.30
CA ASP A 231 2.54 21.88 -7.81
C ASP A 231 2.49 20.34 -7.78
N PRO A 232 2.63 19.68 -8.97
CA PRO A 232 2.71 18.23 -9.09
C PRO A 232 3.76 17.56 -8.18
N ALA A 233 4.86 18.27 -7.89
CA ALA A 233 5.92 17.72 -7.06
C ALA A 233 5.50 17.61 -5.60
N ARG A 234 4.80 18.62 -5.06
CA ARG A 234 4.19 18.56 -3.72
C ARG A 234 3.01 17.59 -3.67
N SER A 235 2.19 17.58 -4.70
CA SER A 235 1.07 16.65 -4.83
C SER A 235 1.52 15.17 -4.69
N ALA A 236 2.67 14.82 -5.28
CA ALA A 236 3.28 13.49 -5.17
C ALA A 236 3.75 13.09 -3.75
N ILE A 237 3.83 14.03 -2.81
CA ILE A 237 4.23 13.85 -1.40
C ILE A 237 3.18 14.39 -0.42
N ASP A 238 1.96 14.62 -0.88
CA ASP A 238 0.84 15.07 -0.05
C ASP A 238 0.03 13.86 0.46
N SER A 239 -0.14 13.76 1.77
CA SER A 239 -0.80 12.60 2.40
C SER A 239 -2.27 12.47 1.97
N ASN A 240 -2.96 13.59 1.73
CA ASN A 240 -4.36 13.59 1.33
C ASN A 240 -4.52 13.22 -0.15
N THR A 241 -3.62 13.70 -1.01
CA THR A 241 -3.53 13.30 -2.41
C THR A 241 -3.30 11.79 -2.52
N LEU A 242 -2.36 11.24 -1.74
CA LEU A 242 -2.10 9.80 -1.70
C LEU A 242 -3.31 9.01 -1.20
N GLN A 243 -4.09 9.52 -0.25
CA GLN A 243 -5.32 8.84 0.18
C GLN A 243 -6.40 8.88 -0.89
N TYR A 244 -6.66 10.06 -1.47
CA TYR A 244 -7.70 10.23 -2.49
C TYR A 244 -7.41 9.42 -3.74
N PHE A 245 -6.17 9.44 -4.23
CA PHE A 245 -5.76 8.60 -5.35
C PHE A 245 -6.06 7.13 -5.04
N ALA A 246 -5.60 6.63 -3.88
CA ALA A 246 -5.70 5.22 -3.55
C ALA A 246 -7.17 4.74 -3.47
N ILE A 247 -8.05 5.51 -2.83
CA ILE A 247 -9.46 5.13 -2.70
C ILE A 247 -10.25 5.31 -4.00
N ASP A 248 -9.92 6.29 -4.84
CA ASP A 248 -10.61 6.51 -6.12
C ASP A 248 -10.25 5.44 -7.14
N VAL A 249 -8.98 5.03 -7.23
CA VAL A 249 -8.60 3.90 -8.10
C VAL A 249 -9.14 2.56 -7.57
N TYR A 250 -9.20 2.36 -6.25
CA TYR A 250 -9.88 1.20 -5.67
C TYR A 250 -11.38 1.20 -6.00
N ALA A 251 -12.03 2.36 -5.90
CA ALA A 251 -13.43 2.52 -6.27
C ALA A 251 -13.66 2.16 -7.74
N TYR A 252 -12.79 2.65 -8.65
CA TYR A 252 -12.94 2.43 -10.08
C TYR A 252 -12.55 1.02 -10.55
N ASP A 253 -11.48 0.45 -10.03
CA ASP A 253 -10.97 -0.85 -10.51
C ASP A 253 -11.61 -2.04 -9.80
N ILE A 254 -11.99 -1.89 -8.53
CA ILE A 254 -12.42 -3.00 -7.66
C ILE A 254 -13.88 -2.84 -7.21
N ALA A 255 -14.23 -1.75 -6.54
CA ALA A 255 -15.54 -1.64 -5.89
C ALA A 255 -16.70 -1.48 -6.88
N ALA A 256 -16.50 -0.66 -7.92
CA ALA A 256 -17.45 -0.44 -9.01
C ALA A 256 -16.71 -0.45 -10.37
N PRO A 257 -16.30 -1.64 -10.86
CA PRO A 257 -15.39 -1.78 -12.00
C PRO A 257 -15.81 -0.97 -13.23
N GLY A 258 -14.93 -0.07 -13.68
CA GLY A 258 -15.11 0.76 -14.87
C GLY A 258 -16.04 1.97 -14.68
N VAL A 259 -16.67 2.12 -13.52
CA VAL A 259 -17.62 3.21 -13.21
C VAL A 259 -17.09 4.07 -12.06
N GLY A 260 -16.61 3.44 -10.98
CA GLY A 260 -16.19 4.12 -9.76
C GLY A 260 -17.34 4.81 -9.01
N CYS A 261 -16.98 5.59 -8.00
CA CYS A 261 -17.89 6.45 -7.25
C CYS A 261 -17.21 7.75 -6.81
N THR A 262 -16.42 8.35 -7.71
CA THR A 262 -15.72 9.60 -7.43
C THR A 262 -16.67 10.67 -6.89
N GLY A 263 -17.86 10.80 -7.49
CA GLY A 263 -18.85 11.80 -7.10
C GLY A 263 -18.50 13.20 -7.58
N LYS A 264 -19.14 14.21 -6.97
CA LYS A 264 -18.89 15.63 -7.17
C LYS A 264 -18.55 16.25 -5.81
N PRO A 265 -17.66 17.26 -5.75
CA PRO A 265 -17.44 17.99 -4.51
C PRO A 265 -18.76 18.59 -4.03
N GLU A 266 -18.96 18.62 -2.71
CA GLU A 266 -20.07 19.36 -2.12
C GLU A 266 -19.87 20.84 -2.45
N LYS A 267 -20.92 21.52 -2.93
CA LYS A 267 -20.84 22.97 -3.11
C LYS A 267 -20.65 23.58 -1.72
N SER A 268 -19.59 24.35 -1.53
CA SER A 268 -19.47 25.21 -0.36
C SER A 268 -20.75 26.03 -0.24
N GLU A 269 -21.49 25.86 0.86
CA GLU A 269 -22.57 26.78 1.20
C GLU A 269 -21.92 28.15 1.42
N GLU A 270 -22.10 29.04 0.45
CA GLU A 270 -21.80 30.46 0.57
C GLU A 270 -22.69 30.98 1.69
N SER A 271 -22.12 31.18 2.87
CA SER A 271 -22.80 31.80 4.00
C SER A 271 -23.11 33.25 3.65
N ASP A 272 -24.36 33.54 3.31
CA ASP A 272 -24.94 34.89 3.27
C ASP A 272 -24.84 35.59 4.65
#